data_AF-A0A2S4V649-F1
#
_entry.id   AF-A0A2S4V649-F1
#
_cell.length_a   1.000
_cell.length_b   1.000
_cell.length_c   1.000
_cell.angle_alpha   90.00
_cell.angle_beta   90.00
_cell.angle_gamma   90.00
#
_symmetry.space_group_name_H-M   'P 1'
#
loop_
_entity.id
_entity.type
_entity.pdbx_description
1 polymer ?
#
loop_
_entity_poly.entity_id
_entity_poly.type
_entity_poly.pdbx_seq_one_letter_code
_entity_poly.pdbx_strand_id
1 'polypeptide(L)'
;MKIIESDNLKDSIRLGLLFFPDGFLTATRQFVSCQTRISLEVLKLQLFIDYQASVSDEIQVNGFKLQGLIIQGGCLKESRLEFNEGGDYLPNGTILQYIQTNQRRKDNQ
;
A
#
# COMPACT_ATOMS: atom_id res chain seq x y z
N MET A 1 -3.15 -31.47 -8.00
CA MET A 1 -2.89 -30.04 -8.23
C MET A 1 -2.55 -29.43 -6.88
N LYS A 2 -1.28 -29.07 -6.63
CA LYS A 2 -0.84 -28.54 -5.35
C LYS A 2 -0.96 -27.01 -5.44
N ILE A 3 -1.95 -26.44 -4.77
CA ILE A 3 -2.04 -24.98 -4.64
C ILE A 3 -0.87 -24.58 -3.73
N ILE A 4 0.09 -23.85 -4.28
CA ILE A 4 1.18 -23.28 -3.48
C ILE A 4 0.56 -22.10 -2.76
N GLU A 5 0.39 -22.21 -1.44
CA GLU A 5 0.05 -21.08 -0.59
C GLU A 5 1.26 -20.15 -0.54
N SER A 6 1.23 -19.15 -1.41
CA SER A 6 2.22 -18.08 -1.48
C SER A 6 1.68 -16.91 -0.65
N ASP A 7 2.16 -16.80 0.58
CA ASP A 7 1.89 -15.67 1.47
C ASP A 7 2.78 -14.45 1.09
N ASN A 8 2.95 -14.19 -0.22
CA ASN A 8 3.91 -13.24 -0.79
C ASN A 8 3.67 -11.76 -0.43
N LEU A 9 2.58 -11.43 0.27
CA LEU A 9 2.30 -10.07 0.73
C LEU A 9 3.01 -9.71 2.04
N LYS A 10 3.60 -10.70 2.74
CA LYS A 10 4.41 -10.46 3.95
C LYS A 10 5.78 -9.84 3.62
N ASP A 11 6.31 -10.16 2.45
CA ASP A 11 7.58 -9.61 1.98
C ASP A 11 7.41 -8.24 1.34
N SER A 12 8.49 -7.46 1.35
CA SER A 12 8.49 -6.15 0.73
C SER A 12 8.64 -6.26 -0.79
N ILE A 13 7.82 -5.53 -1.53
CA ILE A 13 7.78 -5.58 -3.00
C ILE A 13 8.39 -4.32 -3.61
N ARG A 14 9.21 -4.50 -4.65
CA ARG A 14 9.71 -3.42 -5.51
C ARG A 14 8.95 -3.42 -6.82
N LEU A 15 7.94 -2.55 -6.95
CA LEU A 15 7.10 -2.51 -8.15
C LEU A 15 7.91 -2.27 -9.44
N GLY A 16 8.97 -1.46 -9.37
CA GLY A 16 9.84 -1.16 -10.52
C GLY A 16 10.66 -2.35 -11.05
N LEU A 17 10.70 -3.49 -10.34
CA LEU A 17 11.37 -4.71 -10.81
C LEU A 17 10.39 -5.72 -11.44
N LEU A 18 9.09 -5.45 -11.41
CA LEU A 18 8.09 -6.30 -12.03
C LEU A 18 8.01 -5.99 -13.52
N PHE A 19 7.90 -7.03 -14.36
CA PHE A 19 7.61 -6.84 -15.79
C PHE A 19 6.25 -6.15 -16.03
N PHE A 20 5.27 -6.41 -15.15
CA PHE A 20 3.91 -5.88 -15.25
C PHE A 20 3.40 -5.44 -13.87
N PRO A 21 3.79 -4.24 -13.37
CA PRO A 21 3.37 -3.76 -12.05
C PRO A 21 1.84 -3.61 -11.94
N ASP A 22 1.16 -3.17 -13.00
CA ASP A 22 -0.31 -3.04 -12.99
C ASP A 22 -1.02 -4.40 -12.90
N GLY A 23 -0.42 -5.44 -13.48
CA GLY A 23 -0.90 -6.82 -13.37
C GLY A 23 -0.80 -7.32 -11.92
N PHE A 24 0.30 -6.99 -11.24
CA PHE A 24 0.47 -7.28 -9.82
C PHE A 24 -0.56 -6.55 -8.95
N LEU A 25 -0.79 -5.25 -9.19
CA LEU A 25 -1.83 -4.49 -8.49
C LEU A 25 -3.22 -5.11 -8.73
N THR A 26 -3.54 -5.49 -9.96
CA THR A 26 -4.82 -6.14 -10.28
C THR A 26 -4.99 -7.48 -9.55
N ALA A 27 -3.95 -8.32 -9.55
CA ALA A 27 -3.97 -9.62 -8.88
C ALA A 27 -4.11 -9.48 -7.35
N THR A 28 -3.38 -8.54 -6.73
CA THR A 28 -3.48 -8.29 -5.28
C THR A 28 -4.83 -7.71 -4.88
N ARG A 29 -5.44 -6.86 -5.74
CA ARG A 29 -6.81 -6.38 -5.54
C ARG A 29 -7.83 -7.53 -5.60
N GLN A 30 -7.67 -8.46 -6.54
CA GLN A 30 -8.51 -9.66 -6.64
C GLN A 30 -8.35 -10.56 -5.42
N PHE A 31 -7.11 -10.79 -4.98
CA PHE A 31 -6.82 -11.56 -3.78
C PHE A 31 -7.52 -10.97 -2.54
N VAL A 32 -7.36 -9.66 -2.29
CA VAL A 32 -8.03 -8.98 -1.17
C VAL A 32 -9.56 -9.03 -1.30
N SER A 33 -10.10 -8.82 -2.50
CA SER A 33 -11.55 -8.92 -2.75
C SER A 33 -12.09 -10.31 -2.40
N CYS A 34 -11.41 -11.38 -2.83
CA CYS A 34 -11.76 -12.76 -2.51
C CYS A 34 -11.70 -13.04 -1.00
N GLN A 35 -10.63 -12.59 -0.34
CA GLN A 35 -10.41 -12.80 1.09
C GLN A 35 -11.44 -12.06 1.96
N THR A 36 -11.76 -10.82 1.60
CA THR A 36 -12.64 -9.93 2.39
C THR A 36 -14.11 -9.99 1.98
N ARG A 37 -14.42 -10.62 0.83
CA ARG A 37 -15.74 -10.60 0.17
C ARG A 37 -16.24 -9.18 -0.16
N ILE A 38 -15.32 -8.22 -0.32
CA ILE A 38 -15.63 -6.86 -0.74
C ILE A 38 -15.58 -6.78 -2.26
N SER A 39 -16.57 -6.12 -2.88
CA SER A 39 -16.59 -5.91 -4.33
C SER A 39 -15.34 -5.17 -4.80
N LEU A 40 -14.77 -5.60 -5.94
CA LEU A 40 -13.63 -4.94 -6.56
C LEU A 40 -13.89 -3.45 -6.73
N GLU A 41 -15.08 -3.05 -7.18
CA GLU A 41 -15.45 -1.67 -7.52
C GLU A 41 -15.24 -0.67 -6.37
N VAL A 42 -15.41 -1.12 -5.13
CA VAL A 42 -15.31 -0.26 -3.93
C VAL A 42 -13.95 -0.36 -3.23
N LEU A 43 -13.06 -1.25 -3.68
CA LEU A 43 -11.68 -1.31 -3.20
C LEU A 43 -10.83 -0.24 -3.89
N LYS A 44 -10.22 0.63 -3.08
CA LYS A 44 -9.27 1.67 -3.49
C LYS A 44 -7.92 1.44 -2.84
N LEU A 45 -6.87 1.91 -3.51
CA LEU A 45 -5.52 1.93 -2.96
C LEU A 45 -5.31 3.18 -2.11
N GLN A 46 -4.72 2.99 -0.93
CA GLN A 46 -4.22 4.06 -0.07
C GLN A 46 -2.73 3.84 0.18
N LEU A 47 -1.94 4.88 -0.06
CA LEU A 47 -0.50 4.89 0.22
C LEU A 47 -0.25 5.48 1.62
N PHE A 48 0.48 4.74 2.44
CA PHE A 48 1.01 5.18 3.72
C PHE A 48 2.51 5.37 3.60
N ILE A 49 3.01 6.52 4.09
CA ILE A 49 4.41 6.96 3.97
C ILE A 49 4.87 7.33 5.37
N ASP A 50 6.06 6.89 5.77
CA ASP A 50 6.72 7.19 7.05
C ASP A 50 5.77 7.05 8.25
N TYR A 51 4.99 5.97 8.24
CA TYR A 51 4.06 5.63 9.30
C TYR A 51 4.80 5.17 10.56
N GLN A 52 4.17 5.36 11.73
CA GLN A 52 4.72 4.84 12.99
C GLN A 52 4.65 3.31 13.02
N ALA A 53 5.74 2.66 13.45
CA ALA A 53 5.86 1.20 13.47
C ALA A 53 4.74 0.49 14.26
N SER A 54 4.20 1.14 15.29
CA SER A 54 3.08 0.66 16.10
C SER A 54 1.77 0.48 15.33
N VAL A 55 1.58 1.17 14.20
CA VAL A 55 0.37 1.08 13.36
C VAL A 55 0.58 0.12 12.20
N SER A 56 1.79 -0.45 12.07
CA SER A 56 2.19 -1.19 10.87
C SER A 56 1.44 -2.50 10.68
N ASP A 57 1.08 -3.21 11.76
CA ASP A 57 0.38 -4.49 11.67
C ASP A 57 -1.08 -4.30 11.24
N GLU A 58 -1.73 -3.24 11.68
CA GLU A 58 -3.08 -2.87 11.24
C GLU A 58 -3.11 -2.39 9.78
N ILE A 59 -2.12 -1.58 9.38
CA ILE A 59 -2.01 -1.07 8.00
C ILE A 59 -1.64 -2.20 7.01
N GLN A 60 -0.96 -3.26 7.47
CA GLN A 60 -0.62 -4.41 6.64
C GLN A 60 -1.82 -5.30 6.33
N VAL A 61 -2.93 -5.21 7.08
CA VAL A 61 -4.14 -5.96 6.75
C VAL A 61 -4.66 -5.46 5.40
N ASN A 62 -4.75 -6.38 4.42
CA ASN A 62 -5.11 -6.07 3.03
C ASN A 62 -4.12 -5.12 2.32
N GLY A 63 -2.87 -5.08 2.76
CA GLY A 63 -1.82 -4.27 2.16
C GLY A 63 -0.52 -5.03 1.98
N PHE A 64 0.49 -4.34 1.44
CA PHE A 64 1.85 -4.85 1.30
C PHE A 64 2.87 -3.73 1.40
N LYS A 65 4.05 -4.08 1.93
CA LYS A 65 5.17 -3.15 2.05
C LYS A 65 5.76 -2.88 0.67
N LEU A 66 5.98 -1.62 0.37
CA LEU A 66 6.69 -1.16 -0.81
C LEU A 66 8.15 -0.85 -0.44
N GLN A 67 9.06 -1.19 -1.35
CA GLN A 67 10.46 -0.79 -1.30
C GLN A 67 10.85 -0.03 -2.56
N GLY A 68 11.76 0.93 -2.42
CA GLY A 68 12.30 1.69 -3.53
C GLY A 68 11.32 2.70 -4.14
N LEU A 69 10.27 3.09 -3.40
CA LEU A 69 9.46 4.24 -3.79
C LEU A 69 10.30 5.51 -3.65
N ILE A 70 10.24 6.37 -4.66
CA ILE A 70 10.87 7.70 -4.66
C ILE A 70 9.77 8.70 -4.96
N ILE A 71 9.72 9.81 -4.21
CA ILE A 71 8.84 10.95 -4.47
C ILE A 71 9.70 12.06 -5.06
N GLN A 72 9.36 12.51 -6.27
CA GLN A 72 10.10 13.56 -6.98
C GLN A 72 9.35 14.89 -6.91
N GLY A 73 10.06 15.99 -6.65
CA GLY A 73 9.45 17.32 -6.56
C GLY A 73 8.62 17.57 -5.29
N GLY A 74 8.61 16.61 -4.37
CA GLY A 74 7.93 16.72 -3.08
C GLY A 74 8.58 15.89 -1.99
N CYS A 75 8.28 16.22 -0.74
CA CYS A 75 8.73 15.50 0.44
C CYS A 75 7.61 15.43 1.49
N LEU A 76 7.69 14.46 2.40
CA LEU A 76 6.77 14.39 3.53
C LEU A 76 7.29 15.27 4.67
N LYS A 77 6.49 16.24 5.10
CA LYS A 77 6.72 17.08 6.28
C LYS A 77 5.46 17.12 7.12
N GLU A 78 5.58 16.90 8.43
CA GLU A 78 4.46 16.95 9.37
C GLU A 78 3.22 16.14 8.91
N SER A 79 3.46 14.94 8.35
CA SER A 79 2.42 14.05 7.79
C SER A 79 1.68 14.60 6.56
N ARG A 80 2.25 15.56 5.84
CA ARG A 80 1.71 16.14 4.61
C ARG A 80 2.76 16.13 3.51
N LEU A 81 2.31 15.97 2.27
CA LEU A 81 3.18 16.15 1.12
C LEU A 81 3.32 17.65 0.85
N GLU A 82 4.56 18.12 0.84
CA GLU A 82 4.93 19.48 0.49
C GLU A 82 5.89 19.48 -0.69
N PHE A 83 5.93 20.58 -1.43
CA PHE A 83 6.93 20.77 -2.49
C PHE A 83 8.34 20.76 -1.90
N ASN A 84 9.28 20.25 -2.68
CA ASN A 84 10.72 20.40 -2.42
C ASN A 84 11.38 21.13 -3.61
N GLU A 85 12.69 21.37 -3.54
CA GLU A 85 13.49 22.06 -4.57
C GLU A 85 13.70 21.23 -5.86
N GLY A 86 12.73 20.40 -6.25
CA GLY A 86 12.81 19.48 -7.40
C GLY A 86 13.63 18.22 -7.15
N GLY A 87 14.01 17.95 -5.90
CA GLY A 87 14.82 16.80 -5.52
C GLY A 87 14.02 15.51 -5.33
N ASP A 88 14.76 14.42 -5.11
CA ASP A 88 14.21 13.13 -4.72
C ASP A 88 14.06 13.04 -3.20
N TYR A 89 12.90 12.59 -2.75
CA TYR A 89 12.65 12.18 -1.37
C TYR A 89 12.46 10.67 -1.33
N LEU A 90 13.22 10.01 -0.45
CA LEU A 90 13.15 8.58 -0.21
C LEU A 90 12.42 8.36 1.13
N PRO A 91 11.17 7.89 1.11
CA PRO A 91 10.49 7.45 2.31
C PRO A 91 11.26 6.37 3.07
N ASN A 92 11.25 6.44 4.39
CA ASN A 92 11.80 5.43 5.29
C ASN A 92 10.93 4.16 5.33
N GLY A 93 9.62 4.30 5.12
CA GLY A 93 8.69 3.18 5.12
C GLY A 93 7.45 3.46 4.28
N THR A 94 7.07 2.51 3.43
CA THR A 94 5.90 2.65 2.57
C THR A 94 5.04 1.39 2.58
N ILE A 95 3.73 1.57 2.74
CA ILE A 95 2.73 0.50 2.59
C ILE A 95 1.68 0.97 1.60
N LEU A 96 1.28 0.07 0.71
CA LEU A 96 0.12 0.24 -0.13
C LEU A 96 -1.00 -0.68 0.39
N GLN A 97 -2.14 -0.10 0.77
CA GLN A 97 -3.26 -0.83 1.38
C GLN A 97 -4.52 -0.71 0.52
N TYR A 98 -5.29 -1.80 0.43
CA TYR A 98 -6.63 -1.75 -0.12
C TYR A 98 -7.65 -1.39 0.97
N ILE A 99 -8.34 -0.28 0.78
CA ILE A 99 -9.39 0.23 1.66
C ILE A 99 -10.75 0.21 0.96
N GLN A 100 -11.82 0.08 1.74
CA GLN A 100 -13.19 0.23 1.23
C GLN A 100 -13.61 1.71 1.30
N THR A 101 -14.07 2.27 0.18
CA THR A 101 -14.47 3.70 0.08
C THR A 101 -15.52 4.16 1.07
N ASN A 102 -16.35 3.25 1.59
CA ASN A 102 -17.50 3.59 2.45
C ASN A 102 -17.26 3.34 3.94
N GLN A 103 -16.09 2.87 4.35
CA GLN A 103 -15.74 2.84 5.77
C GLN A 103 -15.35 4.25 6.19
N ARG A 104 -16.33 5.01 6.67
CA ARG A 104 -16.04 6.14 7.56
C ARG A 104 -15.20 5.60 8.70
N ARG A 105 -14.00 6.16 8.91
CA ARG A 105 -13.26 5.94 10.15
C ARG A 105 -14.24 6.19 11.28
N LYS A 106 -14.50 5.15 12.10
CA LYS A 106 -15.07 5.40 13.42
C LYS A 106 -13.95 6.07 14.20
N ASP A 107 -13.88 7.40 14.08
CA ASP A 107 -13.11 8.19 15.02
C ASP A 107 -13.74 7.93 16.38
N ASN A 108 -12.97 7.30 17.28
CA ASN A 108 -13.41 6.95 18.62
C ASN A 108 -13.85 8.23 19.34
N GLN A 109 -15.11 8.24 19.80
CA GLN A 109 -15.59 9.13 20.86
C GLN A 109 -14.92 8.80 22.18
#